data_AF-A0A933V774-F1
#
_entry.id   AF-A0A933V774-F1
#
_cell.length_a   1.000
_cell.length_b   1.000
_cell.length_c   1.000
_cell.angle_alpha   90.00
_cell.angle_beta   90.00
_cell.angle_gamma   90.00
#
_symmetry.space_group_name_H-M   'P 1'
#
loop_
_entity.id
_entity.type
_entity.pdbx_description
1 polymer ?
#
loop_
_entity_poly.entity_id
_entity_poly.type
_entity_poly.pdbx_seq_one_letter_code
_entity_poly.pdbx_strand_id
1 'polypeptide(L)' 'MKKMMSNYDYFIKANTTSYKGEWIAIARKKIVAHGKDAEVVFKKAKKICSSGDFSLAKVPNEQVLVLIFRHSS' A
#
# COMPACT_ATOMS: atom_id res chain seq x y z
N MET A 1 14.90 -7.55 17.76
CA MET A 1 13.55 -7.59 17.11
C MET A 1 13.68 -7.22 15.64
N LYS A 2 13.20 -8.07 14.72
CA LYS A 2 13.13 -7.75 13.28
C LYS A 2 12.12 -6.60 13.13
N LYS A 3 12.56 -5.39 12.73
CA LYS A 3 11.67 -4.24 12.52
C LYS A 3 10.55 -4.68 11.57
N MET A 4 9.32 -4.79 12.08
CA MET A 4 8.18 -5.15 11.26
C MET A 4 7.92 -3.98 10.33
N MET A 5 8.30 -4.15 9.07
CA MET A 5 8.14 -3.12 8.04
C MET A 5 6.65 -2.90 7.81
N SER A 6 6.16 -1.70 8.06
CA SER A 6 4.74 -1.37 7.93
C SER A 6 4.28 -1.48 6.47
N ASN A 7 2.97 -1.61 6.23
CA ASN A 7 2.46 -1.59 4.86
C ASN A 7 2.79 -0.27 4.14
N TYR A 8 2.90 0.83 4.89
CA TYR A 8 3.39 2.11 4.37
C TYR A 8 4.87 2.04 3.96
N ASP A 9 5.74 1.47 4.78
CA ASP A 9 7.16 1.27 4.41
C ASP A 9 7.30 0.38 3.16
N TYR A 10 6.42 -0.60 2.98
CA TYR A 10 6.37 -1.40 1.75
C TYR A 10 5.93 -0.55 0.56
N PHE A 11 4.88 0.25 0.70
CA PHE A 11 4.39 1.13 -0.35
C PHE A 11 5.48 2.07 -0.89
N ILE A 12 6.23 2.71 0.01
CA ILE A 12 7.30 3.66 -0.35
C ILE A 12 8.46 2.99 -1.10
N LYS A 13 8.74 1.71 -0.81
CA LYS A 13 9.88 0.98 -1.38
C LYS A 13 9.54 0.11 -2.58
N ALA A 14 8.27 -0.27 -2.73
CA ALA A 14 7.82 -1.14 -3.81
C ALA A 14 7.82 -0.37 -5.13
N ASN A 15 8.25 -1.03 -6.22
CA ASN A 15 8.03 -0.48 -7.55
C ASN A 15 6.54 -0.60 -7.90
N THR A 16 5.81 0.52 -7.85
CA THR A 16 4.38 0.58 -8.15
C THR A 16 4.07 1.13 -9.55
N THR A 17 5.07 1.21 -10.44
CA THR A 17 4.92 1.82 -11.77
C THR A 17 3.79 1.19 -12.60
N SER A 18 3.58 -0.12 -12.48
CA SER A 18 2.51 -0.85 -13.19
C SER A 18 1.09 -0.51 -12.71
N TYR A 19 0.95 0.17 -11.59
CA TYR A 19 -0.33 0.48 -10.95
C TYR A 19 -0.63 1.98 -10.95
N LYS A 20 0.05 2.78 -11.79
CA LYS A 20 -0.18 4.22 -11.91
C LYS A 20 -1.66 4.53 -12.07
N GLY A 21 -2.17 5.46 -11.28
CA GLY A 21 -3.57 5.84 -11.36
C GLY A 21 -4.54 4.83 -10.73
N GLU A 22 -4.06 3.72 -10.17
CA GLU A 22 -4.89 2.74 -9.46
C GLU A 22 -4.81 2.87 -7.94
N TRP A 23 -5.74 2.20 -7.27
CA TRP A 23 -5.68 1.83 -5.87
C TRP A 23 -5.04 0.46 -5.75
N ILE A 24 -4.18 0.29 -4.74
CA ILE A 24 -3.59 -0.99 -4.38
C ILE A 24 -3.90 -1.32 -2.92
N ALA A 25 -4.16 -2.60 -2.65
CA ALA A 25 -4.25 -3.14 -1.30
C ALA A 25 -2.95 -3.87 -0.97
N ILE A 26 -2.35 -3.52 0.17
CA ILE A 26 -1.08 -4.07 0.63
C ILE A 26 -1.33 -4.85 1.92
N ALA A 27 -0.96 -6.12 1.92
CA ALA A 27 -1.01 -6.97 3.10
C ALA A 27 0.24 -7.84 3.15
N ARG A 28 0.82 -8.04 4.34
CA ARG A 28 1.98 -8.92 4.55
C ARG A 28 3.12 -8.67 3.54
N LYS A 29 3.40 -7.38 3.25
CA LYS A 29 4.44 -6.93 2.29
C LYS A 29 4.22 -7.41 0.85
N LYS A 30 2.96 -7.50 0.41
CA LYS A 30 2.59 -7.82 -0.97
C LYS A 30 1.36 -7.02 -1.38
N ILE A 31 1.25 -6.72 -2.67
CA ILE A 31 0.02 -6.19 -3.26
C ILE A 31 -0.92 -7.39 -3.44
N VAL A 32 -2.08 -7.35 -2.79
CA VAL A 32 -3.06 -8.44 -2.81
C VAL A 32 -4.26 -8.14 -3.72
N ALA A 33 -4.52 -6.86 -4.01
CA ALA A 33 -5.53 -6.42 -4.95
C ALA A 33 -5.17 -5.05 -5.53
N HIS A 34 -5.66 -4.75 -6.73
CA HIS A 34 -5.52 -3.44 -7.36
C HIS A 34 -6.69 -3.11 -8.31
N GLY A 35 -6.83 -1.85 -8.69
CA GLY A 35 -7.82 -1.37 -9.66
C GLY A 35 -8.17 0.11 -9.49
N LYS A 36 -8.99 0.64 -10.40
CA LYS A 36 -9.33 2.08 -10.44
C LYS A 36 -10.31 2.53 -9.36
N ASP A 37 -11.09 1.60 -8.81
CA ASP A 37 -12.12 1.87 -7.81
C ASP A 37 -11.67 1.38 -6.42
N ALA A 38 -11.66 2.29 -5.43
CA ALA A 38 -11.20 2.00 -4.09
C ALA A 38 -12.07 0.96 -3.35
N GLU A 39 -13.39 1.03 -3.54
CA GLU A 39 -14.35 0.15 -2.87
C GLU A 39 -14.26 -1.28 -3.41
N VAL A 40 -14.09 -1.42 -4.72
CA VAL A 40 -13.86 -2.71 -5.37
C VAL A 40 -12.55 -3.34 -4.86
N VAL A 41 -11.48 -2.54 -4.76
CA VAL A 41 -10.18 -3.02 -4.25
C VAL A 41 -10.29 -3.41 -2.77
N PHE A 42 -10.98 -2.63 -1.95
CA PHE A 42 -11.26 -2.97 -0.56
C PHE A 42 -12.00 -4.31 -0.43
N LYS A 43 -13.10 -4.50 -1.17
CA LYS A 43 -13.90 -5.73 -1.13
C LYS A 43 -13.08 -6.95 -1.58
N LYS A 44 -12.23 -6.80 -2.61
CA LYS A 44 -11.30 -7.86 -3.05
C LYS A 44 -10.28 -8.20 -1.95
N ALA A 45 -9.64 -7.19 -1.36
CA ALA A 45 -8.66 -7.38 -0.30
C ALA A 45 -9.27 -8.03 0.95
N LYS A 46 -10.48 -7.62 1.35
CA LYS A 46 -11.21 -8.23 2.49
C LYS A 46 -11.50 -9.72 2.29
N LYS A 47 -11.76 -10.15 1.05
CA LYS A 47 -11.95 -11.58 0.72
C LYS A 47 -10.64 -12.38 0.81
N ILE A 48 -9.51 -11.77 0.48
CA ILE A 48 -8.19 -12.40 0.48
C ILE A 48 -7.59 -12.42 1.90
N CYS A 49 -7.77 -11.34 2.65
CA CYS A 49 -7.19 -11.14 3.96
C CYS A 49 -8.26 -11.29 5.05
N SER A 50 -8.41 -12.52 5.56
CA SER A 50 -9.39 -12.87 6.60
C SER A 50 -9.20 -12.09 7.91
N SER A 51 -7.99 -11.61 8.19
CA SER A 51 -7.66 -10.86 9.41
C SER A 51 -7.95 -9.36 9.31
N GLY A 52 -8.40 -8.84 8.15
CA GLY A 52 -8.62 -7.41 7.93
C GLY A 52 -7.34 -6.56 7.92
N ASP A 53 -6.17 -7.19 8.00
CA ASP A 53 -4.90 -6.53 8.23
C ASP A 53 -4.23 -6.17 6.88
N PHE A 54 -4.78 -5.15 6.23
CA PHE A 54 -4.28 -4.59 4.97
C PHE A 54 -4.46 -3.07 4.94
N SER A 55 -3.62 -2.38 4.16
CA SER A 55 -3.78 -0.95 3.89
C SER A 55 -4.16 -0.71 2.43
N LEU A 56 -4.94 0.33 2.18
CA LEU A 56 -5.16 0.85 0.83
C LEU A 56 -4.24 2.04 0.57
N ALA A 57 -3.63 2.07 -0.61
CA ALA A 57 -2.83 3.20 -1.07
C ALA A 57 -3.22 3.56 -2.50
N LYS A 58 -3.31 4.86 -2.77
CA LYS A 58 -3.50 5.38 -4.12
C LYS A 58 -2.13 5.58 -4.75
N VAL A 59 -1.90 4.92 -5.89
CA VAL A 59 -0.69 5.15 -6.68
C VAL A 59 -0.89 6.44 -7.48
N PRO A 60 0.01 7.42 -7.35
CA PRO A 60 -0.07 8.66 -8.10
C PRO A 60 0.17 8.41 -9.60
N ASN A 61 -0.36 9.28 -10.46
CA ASN A 61 -0.09 9.22 -11.90
C ASN A 61 1.34 9.68 -12.22
N GLU A 62 1.86 10.59 -11.41
CA GLU A 62 3.17 11.23 -11.56
C GLU A 62 4.07 10.96 -10.34
N GLN A 63 5.31 11.45 -10.38
CA GLN A 63 6.25 11.29 -9.29
C GLN A 63 5.76 12.06 -8.05
N VAL A 64 5.85 11.42 -6.87
CA VAL A 64 5.47 12.04 -5.59
C VAL A 64 6.69 12.11 -4.69
N LEU A 65 6.96 13.30 -4.17
CA LEU A 65 7.95 13.52 -3.11
C LEU A 65 7.31 13.20 -1.76
N VAL A 66 7.96 12.34 -0.97
CA VAL A 66 7.54 12.03 0.40
C VAL A 66 8.61 12.52 1.37
N LEU A 67 8.28 13.53 2.17
CA LEU A 67 9.14 14.02 3.24
C LEU A 67 8.93 13.16 4.49
N ILE A 68 10.00 12.49 4.95
CA ILE A 68 9.99 11.71 6.20
C ILE A 68 10.89 12.43 7.20
N PHE A 69 10.29 13.08 8.19
CA PHE A 69 11.03 13.66 9.31
C PHE A 69 11.01 12.70 10.51
N ARG A 70 12.19 12.45 11.09
CA ARG A 70 12.31 11.72 12.36
C ARG A 70 12.96 12.67 13.36
N HIS A 71 12.19 13.07 14.37
CA HIS A 71 12.71 13.80 15.51
C HIS A 71 13.19 12.76 16.54
N SER A 72 14.48 12.77 16.84
CA SER A 72 15.06 12.01 17.95
C SER A 72 15.16 12.96 19.14
N SER A 73 14.36 12.73 20.16
CA SER A 73 14.51 13.36 21.48
C SER A 73 15.56 12.63 22.31
#